data_AF-A0A2V7M447-F1
#
_entry.id   AF-A0A2V7M447-F1
#
_cell.length_a   1.000
_cell.length_b   1.000
_cell.length_c   1.000
_cell.angle_alpha   90.00
_cell.angle_beta   90.00
_cell.angle_gamma   90.00
#
_symmetry.space_group_name_H-M   'P 1'
#
loop_
_entity.id
_entity.type
_entity.pdbx_description
1 polymer ?
#
loop_
_entity_poly.entity_id
_entity_poly.type
_entity_poly.pdbx_seq_one_letter_code
_entity_poly.pdbx_strand_id
1 'polypeptide(L)'
;MQVRVLPIADGQMDAARAVHEALRKAGIRSHLDERSETLNYKIRDAETHKVPYMAVVGQREAEAKSVAVRVRGSGNKQVVMPVEEFVEKLKDEVHTRSLKPLI
;
A
#
# COMPACT_ATOMS: atom_id res chain seq x y z
N MET A 1 1.75 -6.81 10.42
CA MET A 1 1.87 -5.60 9.58
C MET A 1 0.56 -5.39 8.83
N GLN A 2 0.12 -4.14 8.63
CA GLN A 2 -1.18 -3.82 7.99
C GLN A 2 -1.03 -3.50 6.50
N VAL A 3 -0.01 -2.72 6.15
CA VAL A 3 0.22 -2.28 4.77
C VAL A 3 1.66 -2.56 4.37
N ARG A 4 1.89 -3.00 3.13
CA ARG A 4 3.23 -2.98 2.51
C ARG A 4 3.21 -2.03 1.32
N VAL A 5 4.13 -1.07 1.32
CA VAL A 5 4.30 -0.09 0.25
C VAL A 5 5.32 -0.63 -0.75
N LEU A 6 4.92 -0.71 -2.02
CA LEU A 6 5.63 -1.42 -3.09
C LEU A 6 5.94 -0.45 -4.24
N PRO A 7 7.12 0.17 -4.26
CA PRO A 7 7.58 0.89 -5.46
C PRO A 7 7.82 -0.11 -6.60
N ILE A 8 7.42 0.27 -7.83
CA ILE A 8 7.64 -0.54 -9.03
C ILE A 8 9.10 -0.50 -9.46
N ALA A 9 9.75 0.66 -9.39
CA ALA A 9 11.16 0.86 -9.68
C ALA A 9 11.77 1.90 -8.72
N ASP A 10 13.10 2.00 -8.73
CA ASP A 10 13.86 2.90 -7.85
C ASP A 10 13.47 4.37 -8.02
N GLY A 11 13.06 4.77 -9.22
CA GLY A 11 12.58 6.13 -9.50
C GLY A 11 11.30 6.51 -8.75
N GLN A 12 10.60 5.57 -8.11
CA GLN A 12 9.41 5.84 -7.30
C GLN A 12 9.69 5.77 -5.78
N MET A 13 10.95 5.60 -5.37
CA MET A 13 11.30 5.38 -3.97
C MET A 13 10.89 6.56 -3.07
N ASP A 14 11.10 7.80 -3.52
CA ASP A 14 10.74 8.99 -2.74
C ASP A 14 9.23 9.11 -2.56
N ALA A 15 8.46 8.85 -3.62
CA ALA A 15 7.00 8.83 -3.55
C ALA A 15 6.51 7.71 -2.61
N ALA A 16 7.07 6.51 -2.72
CA ALA A 16 6.75 5.39 -1.85
C ALA A 16 7.11 5.65 -0.39
N ARG A 17 8.23 6.35 -0.12
CA ARG A 17 8.61 6.81 1.21
C ARG A 17 7.62 7.83 1.76
N ALA A 18 7.15 8.77 0.94
CA ALA A 18 6.10 9.72 1.34
C ALA A 18 4.79 9.00 1.73
N VAL A 19 4.37 7.99 0.97
CA VAL A 19 3.22 7.14 1.31
C VAL A 19 3.45 6.39 2.63
N HIS A 20 4.63 5.79 2.82
CA HIS A 20 4.99 5.09 4.05
C HIS A 20 4.91 6.01 5.28
N GLU A 21 5.46 7.23 5.18
CA GLU A 21 5.43 8.24 6.23
C GLU A 21 4.02 8.74 6.54
N ALA A 22 3.18 8.94 5.52
CA ALA A 22 1.77 9.32 5.72
C ALA A 22 1.01 8.26 6.53
N LEU A 23 1.19 6.98 6.19
CA LEU A 23 0.61 5.85 6.92
C LEU A 23 1.13 5.78 8.36
N ARG A 24 2.45 5.93 8.56
CA ARG A 24 3.08 5.93 9.89
C ARG A 24 2.54 7.05 10.78
N LYS A 25 2.43 8.27 10.25
CA LYS A 25 1.88 9.44 10.97
C LYS A 25 0.42 9.23 11.38
N ALA A 26 -0.35 8.48 10.60
CA ALA A 26 -1.71 8.09 10.94
C ALA A 26 -1.80 6.92 11.95
N GLY A 27 -0.67 6.40 12.45
CA GLY A 27 -0.63 5.26 13.37
C GLY A 27 -0.81 3.89 12.71
N ILE A 28 -0.74 3.82 11.37
CA ILE A 28 -0.91 2.58 10.62
C ILE A 28 0.45 1.87 10.52
N ARG A 29 0.46 0.56 10.81
CA ARG A 29 1.66 -0.27 10.72
C ARG A 29 1.96 -0.61 9.26
N SER A 30 2.73 0.24 8.61
CA SER A 30 3.21 0.06 7.24
C SER A 30 4.71 -0.33 7.19
N HIS A 31 5.15 -0.86 6.05
CA HIS A 31 6.57 -1.08 5.73
C HIS A 31 6.81 -0.78 4.26
N LEU A 32 7.93 -0.12 3.96
CA LEU A 32 8.38 0.15 2.61
C LEU A 32 9.29 -0.99 2.11
N ASP A 33 8.96 -1.59 0.97
CA ASP A 33 9.78 -2.64 0.34
C ASP A 33 10.78 -2.02 -0.65
N GLU A 34 11.95 -1.66 -0.13
CA GLU A 34 13.04 -0.99 -0.85
C GLU A 34 13.89 -1.95 -1.72
N ARG A 35 13.57 -3.26 -1.74
CA ARG A 35 14.36 -4.24 -2.49
C ARG A 35 14.22 -4.02 -4.00
N SER A 36 15.30 -4.24 -4.75
CA SER A 36 15.28 -4.23 -6.23
C SER A 36 14.77 -5.57 -6.79
N GLU A 37 13.52 -5.89 -6.48
CA GLU A 37 12.82 -7.12 -6.90
C GLU A 37 11.63 -6.80 -7.80
N THR A 38 11.19 -7.77 -8.61
CA THR A 38 9.99 -7.57 -9.44
C THR A 38 8.75 -7.30 -8.59
N LEU A 39 7.85 -6.44 -9.07
CA LEU A 39 6.60 -6.12 -8.37
C LEU A 39 5.79 -7.40 -8.01
N ASN A 40 5.71 -8.35 -8.94
CA ASN A 40 5.00 -9.62 -8.73
C ASN A 40 5.60 -10.43 -7.59
N TYR A 41 6.93 -10.47 -7.47
CA TYR A 41 7.60 -11.12 -6.35
C TYR A 41 7.25 -10.43 -5.03
N LYS A 42 7.35 -9.10 -4.97
CA LYS A 42 7.01 -8.33 -3.76
C LYS A 42 5.55 -8.51 -3.34
N ILE A 43 4.62 -8.55 -4.30
CA ILE A 43 3.20 -8.84 -4.07
C ILE A 43 3.03 -10.24 -3.47
N ARG A 44 3.61 -11.26 -4.09
CA ARG A 44 3.51 -12.65 -3.61
C ARG A 44 4.13 -12.82 -2.22
N ASP A 45 5.24 -12.16 -1.95
CA ASP A 45 5.89 -12.14 -0.65
C ASP A 45 4.98 -11.49 0.41
N ALA A 46 4.36 -10.36 0.09
CA ALA A 46 3.39 -9.69 0.97
C ALA A 46 2.17 -10.56 1.27
N GLU A 47 1.62 -11.25 0.26
CA GLU A 47 0.49 -12.18 0.43
C GLU A 47 0.87 -13.36 1.33
N THR A 48 2.07 -13.91 1.14
CA THR A 48 2.62 -15.02 1.95
C THR A 48 2.75 -14.61 3.42
N HIS A 49 3.20 -13.37 3.66
CA HIS A 49 3.26 -12.76 4.99
C HIS A 49 1.89 -12.28 5.53
N LYS A 50 0.81 -12.60 4.82
CA LYS A 50 -0.57 -12.26 5.15
C LYS A 50 -0.78 -10.76 5.37
N VAL A 51 -0.04 -9.91 4.68
CA VAL A 51 -0.23 -8.45 4.75
C VAL A 51 -1.61 -8.10 4.18
N PRO A 52 -2.51 -7.44 4.93
CA PRO A 52 -3.86 -7.13 4.46
C PRO A 52 -3.91 -6.29 3.18
N TYR A 53 -3.05 -5.27 3.08
CA TYR A 53 -3.04 -4.33 1.96
C TYR A 53 -1.65 -4.16 1.36
N MET A 54 -1.57 -4.11 0.03
CA MET A 54 -0.37 -3.71 -0.70
C MET A 54 -0.64 -2.39 -1.44
N ALA A 55 0.13 -1.37 -1.09
CA ALA A 55 0.10 -0.04 -1.68
C ALA A 55 1.16 0.04 -2.79
N VAL A 56 0.76 -0.16 -4.04
CA VAL A 56 1.67 -0.12 -5.19
C VAL A 56 1.84 1.32 -5.67
N VAL A 57 3.10 1.73 -5.85
CA VAL A 57 3.48 3.07 -6.30
C VAL A 57 4.27 2.93 -7.61
N GLY A 58 3.57 3.13 -8.73
CA GLY A 58 4.17 3.28 -10.05
C GLY A 58 4.44 4.74 -10.39
N GLN A 59 4.96 4.97 -11.59
CA GLN A 59 5.24 6.32 -12.08
C GLN A 59 3.97 7.19 -12.11
N ARG A 60 2.85 6.65 -12.62
CA ARG A 60 1.56 7.35 -12.68
C ARG A 60 1.05 7.71 -11.29
N GLU A 61 1.16 6.79 -10.34
CA GLU A 61 0.75 6.99 -8.95
C GLU A 61 1.62 8.05 -8.26
N ALA A 62 2.93 8.04 -8.51
CA ALA A 62 3.86 9.03 -7.98
C ALA A 62 3.53 10.45 -8.47
N GLU A 63 3.27 10.61 -9.78
CA GLU A 63 2.91 11.89 -10.38
C GLU A 63 1.54 12.40 -9.88
N ALA A 64 0.57 11.49 -9.72
CA ALA A 64 -0.79 11.83 -9.30
C ALA A 64 -1.00 11.89 -7.78
N LYS A 65 0.04 11.67 -6.96
CA LYS A 65 -0.06 11.53 -5.49
C LYS A 65 -1.15 10.52 -5.07
N SER A 66 -1.22 9.43 -5.82
CA SER A 66 -2.17 8.35 -5.62
C SER A 66 -1.45 7.03 -5.31
N VAL A 67 -2.23 5.99 -5.07
CA VAL A 67 -1.73 4.64 -4.78
C VAL A 67 -2.68 3.63 -5.41
N ALA A 68 -2.12 2.60 -6.04
CA ALA A 68 -2.87 1.42 -6.45
C ALA A 68 -2.93 0.43 -5.28
N VAL A 69 -4.08 0.35 -4.62
CA VAL A 69 -4.28 -0.49 -3.44
C VAL A 69 -4.77 -1.87 -3.88
N ARG A 70 -4.09 -2.91 -3.39
CA ARG A 70 -4.46 -4.32 -3.55
C ARG A 70 -4.82 -4.92 -2.20
N VAL A 71 -5.85 -5.75 -2.17
CA VAL A 71 -6.28 -6.47 -0.96
C VAL A 71 -5.78 -7.90 -1.04
N ARG A 72 -5.29 -8.42 0.08
CA ARG A 72 -4.90 -9.82 0.17
C ARG A 72 -6.06 -10.74 -0.22
N GLY A 73 -5.85 -11.62 -1.19
CA GLY A 73 -6.85 -12.58 -1.64
C GLY A 73 -7.89 -12.03 -2.63
N SER A 74 -7.80 -10.76 -3.03
CA SER A 74 -8.65 -10.20 -4.10
C SER A 74 -8.16 -10.53 -5.52
N GLY A 75 -7.11 -11.35 -5.64
CA GLY A 75 -6.47 -11.70 -6.91
C GLY A 75 -5.83 -10.47 -7.58
N ASN A 76 -6.20 -10.23 -8.84
CA ASN A 76 -5.64 -9.12 -9.63
C ASN A 76 -6.35 -7.77 -9.47
N LYS A 77 -7.36 -7.70 -8.62
CA LYS A 77 -8.10 -6.46 -8.38
C LYS A 77 -7.24 -5.46 -7.64
N GLN A 78 -7.26 -4.23 -8.13
CA GLN A 78 -6.66 -3.08 -7.47
C GLN A 78 -7.56 -1.86 -7.66
N VAL A 79 -7.54 -0.95 -6.70
CA VAL A 79 -8.25 0.32 -6.79
C VAL A 79 -7.25 1.45 -6.62
N VAL A 80 -7.27 2.38 -7.55
CA VAL A 80 -6.43 3.58 -7.48
C VAL A 80 -7.20 4.65 -6.72
N MET A 81 -6.57 5.23 -5.72
CA MET A 81 -7.14 6.34 -4.94
C MET A 81 -6.03 7.28 -4.45
N PRO A 82 -6.34 8.55 -4.15
CA PRO A 82 -5.40 9.47 -3.50
C PRO A 82 -4.82 8.87 -2.21
N VAL A 83 -3.56 9.19 -1.91
CA VAL A 83 -2.88 8.70 -0.70
C VAL A 83 -3.63 9.12 0.57
N GLU A 84 -4.15 10.35 0.59
CA GLU A 84 -4.93 10.89 1.71
C GLU A 84 -6.20 10.07 1.96
N GLU A 85 -6.98 9.81 0.90
CA GLU A 85 -8.19 9.00 0.96
C GLU A 85 -7.89 7.58 1.47
N PHE A 86 -6.80 6.97 1.00
CA PHE A 86 -6.38 5.64 1.46
C PHE A 86 -6.05 5.61 2.96
N VAL A 87 -5.34 6.64 3.45
CA VAL A 87 -4.96 6.76 4.86
C VAL A 87 -6.18 6.95 5.75
N GLU A 88 -7.11 7.82 5.38
CA GLU A 88 -8.35 8.06 6.13
C GLU A 88 -9.19 6.80 6.24
N LYS A 89 -9.45 6.16 5.11
CA LYS A 89 -10.20 4.91 5.04
C LYS A 89 -9.59 3.81 5.91
N LEU A 90 -8.27 3.62 5.85
CA LEU A 90 -7.58 2.64 6.71
C LEU A 90 -7.65 2.99 8.19
N LYS A 91 -7.52 4.27 8.52
CA LYS A 91 -7.61 4.73 9.91
C LYS A 91 -8.98 4.40 10.51
N ASP A 92 -10.05 4.59 9.74
CA ASP A 92 -11.41 4.26 10.15
C ASP A 92 -11.61 2.74 10.32
N GLU A 93 -11.11 1.93 9.39
CA GLU A 93 -11.16 0.46 9.49
C GLU A 93 -10.44 -0.04 10.75
N VAL A 94 -9.25 0.52 11.04
CA VAL A 94 -8.47 0.18 12.23
C VAL A 94 -9.18 0.63 13.51
N HIS A 95 -9.78 1.80 13.51
CA HIS A 95 -10.52 2.33 14.65
C HIS A 95 -11.77 1.49 14.97
N THR A 96 -12.53 1.13 13.93
CA THR A 96 -13.77 0.35 14.04
C THR A 96 -13.54 -1.14 14.23
N ARG A 97 -12.31 -1.63 14.05
CA ARG A 97 -11.94 -3.06 14.09
C ARG A 97 -12.81 -3.89 13.12
N SER A 98 -13.11 -3.31 11.95
CA SER A 98 -13.94 -3.97 10.94
C SER A 98 -13.29 -5.28 10.46
N LEU A 99 -14.13 -6.29 10.22
CA LEU A 99 -13.73 -7.55 9.56
C LEU A 99 -13.89 -7.48 8.04
N LYS A 100 -14.53 -6.44 7.53
CA LYS A 100 -14.71 -6.22 6.09
C LYS A 100 -13.57 -5.36 5.55
N PRO A 101 -12.92 -5.77 4.46
CA PRO A 101 -11.87 -4.98 3.84
C PRO A 101 -12.41 -3.68 3.26
N LEU A 102 -11.50 -2.71 3.12
CA LEU A 102 -11.73 -1.36 2.62
C LEU A 102 -12.32 -1.29 1.20
N ILE A 103 -12.09 -2.35 0.41
CA ILE A 103 -12.36 -2.45 -1.02
C ILE A 103 -12.72 -3.90 -1.38
#